data_AF-A0A2X2KS71-F1
#
_entry.id   AF-A0A2X2KS71-F1
#
_cell.length_a   1.000
_cell.length_b   1.000
_cell.length_c   1.000
_cell.angle_alpha   90.00
_cell.angle_beta   90.00
_cell.angle_gamma   90.00
#
_symmetry.space_group_name_H-M   'P 1'
#
loop_
_entity.id
_entity.type
_entity.pdbx_description
1 polymer ?
#
loop_
_entity_poly.entity_id
_entity_poly.type
_entity_poly.pdbx_seq_one_letter_code
_entity_poly.pdbx_strand_id
1 'polypeptide(L)'
;MSENGQPLTVSRVRMRDPLHIVSYSAQRLNRNATPTEDFVSTLTAHMFKVKASSPTSTLLIKVTDRFGKVYQETMVRPKAFGYLMK
;
A
#
# COMPACT_ATOMS: atom_id res chain seq x y z
N MET A 1 -10.71 6.96 5.09
CA MET A 1 -10.46 5.74 5.88
C MET A 1 -11.01 5.96 7.28
N SER A 2 -11.49 4.92 7.94
CA SER A 2 -11.99 5.01 9.32
C SER A 2 -11.58 3.81 10.15
N GLU A 3 -11.53 4.00 11.46
CA GLU A 3 -11.17 3.02 12.48
C GLU A 3 -12.21 3.09 13.58
N ASN A 4 -12.87 1.97 13.91
CA ASN A 4 -13.95 1.92 14.91
C ASN A 4 -15.05 2.99 14.69
N GLY A 5 -15.38 3.25 13.43
CA GLY A 5 -16.35 4.28 13.02
C GLY A 5 -15.81 5.72 13.02
N GLN A 6 -14.62 5.96 13.55
CA GLN A 6 -13.99 7.29 13.58
C GLN A 6 -13.19 7.55 12.30
N PRO A 7 -13.35 8.71 11.65
CA PRO A 7 -12.57 9.06 10.46
C PRO A 7 -11.10 9.26 10.83
N LEU A 8 -10.20 8.79 9.96
CA LEU A 8 -8.76 9.01 10.08
C LEU A 8 -8.30 10.06 9.07
N THR A 9 -7.37 10.92 9.48
CA THR A 9 -6.71 11.88 8.58
C THR A 9 -5.83 11.15 7.58
N VAL A 10 -6.24 11.18 6.31
CA VAL A 10 -5.51 10.55 5.20
C VAL A 10 -4.69 11.61 4.47
N SER A 11 -3.42 11.34 4.24
CA SER A 11 -2.55 12.16 3.40
C SER A 11 -2.17 11.41 2.13
N ARG A 12 -2.39 12.01 0.97
CA ARG A 12 -1.84 11.52 -0.30
C ARG A 12 -0.33 11.80 -0.31
N VAL A 13 0.47 10.79 -0.63
CA VAL A 13 1.93 10.87 -0.62
C VAL A 13 2.51 10.44 -1.97
N ARG A 14 3.66 11.02 -2.32
CA ARG A 14 4.45 10.60 -3.47
C ARG A 14 5.62 9.77 -2.98
N MET A 15 5.57 8.45 -3.18
CA MET A 15 6.60 7.53 -2.71
C MET A 15 6.78 6.34 -3.66
N ARG A 16 7.86 5.59 -3.47
CA ARG A 16 8.05 4.30 -4.16
C ARG A 16 7.14 3.26 -3.53
N ASP A 17 6.57 2.39 -4.35
CA ASP A 17 5.68 1.33 -3.90
C ASP A 17 6.45 0.28 -3.08
N PRO A 18 6.16 0.13 -1.77
CA PRO A 18 6.82 -0.87 -0.93
C PRO A 18 6.58 -2.30 -1.40
N LEU A 19 5.38 -2.61 -1.92
CA LEU A 19 5.08 -3.95 -2.43
C LEU A 19 5.91 -4.25 -3.67
N HIS A 20 6.02 -3.30 -4.61
CA HIS A 20 6.86 -3.46 -5.79
C HIS A 20 8.34 -3.65 -5.42
N ILE A 21 8.86 -2.88 -4.47
CA ILE A 21 10.25 -3.03 -3.97
C ILE A 21 10.49 -4.45 -3.48
N VAL A 22 9.62 -4.97 -2.61
CA VAL A 22 9.83 -6.31 -2.02
C VAL A 22 9.57 -7.43 -3.04
N SER A 23 8.63 -7.23 -3.96
CA SER A 23 8.27 -8.23 -4.97
C SER A 23 9.33 -8.37 -6.08
N TYR A 24 9.99 -7.27 -6.46
CA TYR A 24 10.95 -7.26 -7.58
C TYR A 24 12.37 -6.95 -7.12
N SER A 25 12.62 -5.75 -6.60
CA SER A 25 13.98 -5.29 -6.31
C SER A 25 14.67 -6.17 -5.28
N ALA A 26 14.00 -6.47 -4.16
CA ALA A 26 14.55 -7.31 -3.11
C ALA A 26 14.79 -8.76 -3.58
N GLN A 27 13.87 -9.33 -4.36
CA GLN A 27 14.02 -10.69 -4.91
C GLN A 27 15.21 -10.80 -5.87
N ARG A 28 15.38 -9.82 -6.76
CA ARG A 28 16.51 -9.76 -7.71
C ARG A 28 17.85 -9.65 -6.98
N LEU A 29 17.92 -8.73 -6.00
CA LEU A 29 19.12 -8.55 -5.18
C LEU A 29 19.46 -9.81 -4.37
N ASN A 30 18.46 -10.50 -3.81
CA ASN A 30 18.64 -11.77 -3.11
C ASN A 30 19.19 -12.91 -4.00
N ARG A 31 19.11 -12.75 -5.33
CA ARG A 31 19.68 -13.66 -6.33
C ARG A 31 21.00 -13.13 -6.92
N ASN A 32 21.61 -12.10 -6.31
CA ASN A 32 22.81 -11.42 -6.80
C ASN A 32 22.68 -10.88 -8.24
N ALA A 33 21.46 -10.58 -8.69
CA ALA A 33 21.28 -9.98 -10.00
C ALA A 33 21.79 -8.54 -10.00
N THR A 34 22.48 -8.14 -11.08
CA THR A 34 22.83 -6.74 -11.31
C THR A 34 21.56 -5.94 -11.62
N PRO A 35 21.26 -4.85 -10.89
CA PRO A 35 20.13 -3.99 -11.19
C PRO A 35 20.25 -3.41 -12.61
N THR A 36 19.14 -3.40 -13.32
CA THR A 36 18.97 -2.71 -14.60
C THR A 36 17.98 -1.57 -14.40
N GLU A 37 17.95 -0.61 -15.33
CA GLU A 37 16.92 0.44 -15.32
C GLU A 37 15.50 -0.12 -15.50
N ASP A 38 15.37 -1.31 -16.08
CA ASP A 38 14.09 -1.99 -16.24
C ASP A 38 13.53 -2.52 -14.90
N PHE A 39 12.22 -2.35 -14.74
CA PHE A 39 11.45 -2.80 -13.56
C PHE A 39 11.95 -2.22 -12.22
N VAL A 40 12.39 -0.96 -12.23
CA VAL A 40 12.72 -0.22 -11.00
C VAL A 40 11.48 0.40 -10.37
N SER A 41 11.44 0.44 -9.04
CA SER A 41 10.39 1.14 -8.29
C SER A 41 10.53 2.66 -8.44
N THR A 42 9.57 3.28 -9.12
CA THR A 42 9.51 4.73 -9.32
C THR A 42 8.57 5.42 -8.33
N LEU A 43 8.66 6.75 -8.24
CA LEU A 43 7.77 7.54 -7.40
C LEU A 43 6.36 7.60 -8.00
N THR A 44 5.37 7.06 -7.29
CA THR A 44 3.95 7.15 -7.65
C THR A 44 3.22 8.12 -6.74
N ALA A 45 2.23 8.83 -7.29
CA ALA A 45 1.35 9.74 -6.54
C ALA A 45 0.05 9.07 -6.09
N HIS A 46 -0.09 7.75 -6.27
CA HIS A 46 -1.28 6.97 -5.96
C HIS A 46 -1.20 6.27 -4.59
N MET A 47 -0.36 6.78 -3.70
CA MET A 47 -0.20 6.24 -2.35
C MET A 47 -0.91 7.14 -1.33
N PHE A 48 -1.52 6.50 -0.34
CA PHE A 48 -2.23 7.16 0.76
C PHE A 48 -1.68 6.66 2.09
N LYS A 49 -1.34 7.60 2.96
CA LYS A 49 -0.80 7.33 4.29
C LYS A 49 -1.81 7.74 5.35
N VAL A 50 -1.95 6.90 6.37
CA VAL A 50 -2.79 7.14 7.52
C VAL A 50 -2.08 6.61 8.77
N LYS A 51 -2.33 7.23 9.92
CA LYS A 51 -1.87 6.71 11.23
C LYS A 51 -3.09 6.18 11.98
N ALA A 52 -3.09 4.88 12.24
CA ALA A 52 -4.07 4.23 13.10
C ALA A 52 -3.72 4.43 14.58
N SER A 53 -4.70 4.28 15.46
CA SER A 53 -4.49 4.34 16.92
C SER A 53 -3.81 3.09 17.48
N SER A 54 -4.03 1.92 16.87
CA SER A 54 -3.47 0.64 17.28
C SER A 54 -2.90 -0.14 16.08
N PRO A 55 -1.89 -1.01 16.29
CA PRO A 55 -1.40 -1.92 15.24
C PRO A 55 -2.41 -3.03 14.87
N THR A 56 -3.38 -3.36 15.73
CA THR A 56 -4.28 -4.53 15.55
C THR A 56 -5.73 -4.16 15.25
N SER A 57 -6.10 -2.88 15.31
CA SER A 57 -7.46 -2.43 15.02
C SER A 57 -7.83 -2.57 13.54
N THR A 58 -9.08 -2.93 13.27
CA THR A 58 -9.60 -3.05 11.91
C THR A 58 -9.80 -1.68 11.27
N LEU A 59 -9.39 -1.54 10.01
CA LEU A 59 -9.60 -0.32 9.22
C LEU A 59 -10.65 -0.55 8.15
N LEU A 60 -11.56 0.41 8.00
CA LEU A 60 -12.44 0.51 6.84
C LEU A 60 -11.83 1.48 5.83
N ILE A 61 -11.46 0.95 4.69
CA ILE A 61 -10.85 1.68 3.59
C ILE A 61 -11.92 1.88 2.52
N LYS A 62 -12.15 3.13 2.12
CA LYS A 62 -13.04 3.48 1.02
C LYS A 62 -12.28 4.41 0.08
N VAL A 63 -12.35 4.12 -1.21
CA VAL A 63 -11.81 4.96 -2.28
C VAL A 63 -12.94 5.20 -3.26
N THR A 64 -13.26 6.46 -3.51
CA THR A 64 -14.25 6.85 -4.53
C THR A 64 -13.50 7.38 -5.74
N ASP A 65 -13.76 6.82 -6.91
CA ASP A 65 -13.17 7.33 -8.15
C ASP A 65 -13.93 8.55 -8.69
N ARG A 66 -13.41 9.13 -9.77
CA ARG A 66 -13.98 10.33 -10.40
C ARG A 66 -15.39 10.12 -11.00
N PHE A 67 -15.80 8.86 -11.21
CA PHE A 67 -17.11 8.50 -11.73
C PHE A 67 -18.11 8.20 -10.61
N GLY A 68 -17.70 8.37 -9.35
CA GLY A 68 -18.53 8.10 -8.18
C GLY A 68 -18.55 6.64 -7.75
N LYS A 69 -17.78 5.74 -8.40
CA LYS A 69 -17.72 4.34 -7.99
C LYS A 69 -16.90 4.20 -6.71
N VAL A 70 -17.47 3.49 -5.75
CA VAL A 70 -16.87 3.26 -4.43
C VAL A 70 -16.25 1.87 -4.39
N TYR A 71 -14.95 1.83 -4.08
CA TYR A 71 -14.21 0.63 -3.74
C TYR A 71 -14.03 0.59 -2.23
N GLN A 72 -14.33 -0.56 -1.63
CA GLN A 72 -14.29 -0.72 -0.18
C GLN A 72 -13.51 -1.98 0.21
N GLU A 73 -12.69 -1.85 1.25
CA GLU A 73 -12.01 -2.96 1.90
C GLU A 73 -12.13 -2.83 3.42
N THR A 74 -12.43 -3.93 4.10
CA THR A 74 -12.31 -4.06 5.55
C THR A 74 -11.01 -4.78 5.86
N MET A 75 -10.00 -4.04 6.32
CA MET A 75 -8.66 -4.56 6.59
C MET A 75 -8.52 -4.93 8.07
N VAL A 76 -8.58 -6.24 8.37
CA VAL A 76 -8.20 -6.78 9.68
C VAL A 76 -6.67 -6.77 9.79
N ARG A 77 -6.15 -6.28 10.93
CA ARG A 77 -4.70 -6.15 11.15
C ARG A 77 -4.22 -7.07 12.30
N PRO A 78 -2.98 -7.60 12.22
CA PRO A 78 -2.02 -7.41 11.13
C PRO A 78 -2.47 -8.14 9.85
N LYS A 79 -2.33 -7.47 8.70
CA LYS A 79 -2.64 -8.08 7.41
C LYS A 79 -1.47 -8.98 7.03
N ALA A 80 -1.75 -10.23 6.65
CA ALA A 80 -0.74 -11.14 6.18
C ALA A 80 0.05 -10.51 5.03
N PHE A 81 1.38 -10.51 5.15
CA PHE A 81 2.24 -9.94 4.13
C PHE A 81 2.45 -10.93 2.99
N GLY A 82 2.01 -10.56 1.79
CA GLY A 82 2.30 -11.28 0.55
C GLY A 82 3.16 -10.42 -0.36
N TYR A 83 4.24 -10.99 -0.90
CA TYR A 83 5.15 -10.33 -1.84
C TYR A 83 4.96 -10.81 -3.30
N LEU A 84 3.91 -11.60 -3.55
CA LEU A 84 3.51 -11.97 -4.89
C LEU A 84 2.51 -10.93 -5.39
N MET A 85 2.87 -10.24 -6.47
CA MET A 85 1.95 -9.39 -7.20
C MET A 85 0.85 -10.27 -7.80
N LYS A 86 -0.41 -9.90 -7.57
CA LYS A 86 -1.60 -10.56 -8.12
C LYS A 86 -2.20 -9.72 -9.24
#